data_AF-A0A7L4QRT0-F1
#
_entry.id   AF-A0A7L4QRT0-F1
#
_cell.length_a   1.000
_cell.length_b   1.000
_cell.length_c   1.000
_cell.angle_alpha   90.00
_cell.angle_beta   90.00
_cell.angle_gamma   90.00
#
_symmetry.space_group_name_H-M   'P 1'
#
loop_
_entity.id
_entity.type
_entity.pdbx_description
1 polymer ?
#
loop_
_entity_poly.entity_id
_entity_poly.type
_entity_poly.pdbx_seq_one_letter_code
_entity_poly.pdbx_strand_id
1 'polypeptide(L)'
;MAEITSWLKKNLSSFQPDERMALNATRHLSSLERSRLFSPEIEKMRTAEGRWYEAIIYEMFRTMSLETDEIHRLALKGMDVPRQARQKIRLGQNGLYYSRCGDITVRGNGQDLAEFDLLLIDNNDQVTFAEVVTSASDMKEFEKEIAYKRALLGYMFDQRQVPFLLISSFDVTNYVVGRRLLKTPKTVNIQTASCEEIKSYLHPNRSKERLCRPPQHQSLVLAHEIPLREKFSYETYHEEERARVFDRVSSPEGGLPDITNGTSRLVKKILYGGLYPSAIRSLCRDHQFLIRGQEIDYREIMNRYSKAILATDLPGYEAIVYLRQRRKQEYLKMVQNGDGNFKFERYTPSRVGFFLWLESLPPSLGARITRNLVDAFSPNGSKKVRAE
;
A
#
# COMPACT_ATOMS: atom_id res chain seq x y z
N MET A 1 6.22 -33.26 -2.93
CA MET A 1 6.17 -32.21 -3.97
C MET A 1 7.14 -31.11 -3.59
N ALA A 2 7.78 -30.44 -4.55
CA ALA A 2 8.76 -29.40 -4.26
C ALA A 2 8.04 -28.11 -3.82
N GLU A 3 8.61 -27.40 -2.85
CA GLU A 3 8.14 -26.06 -2.50
C GLU A 3 8.48 -25.11 -3.66
N ILE A 4 7.58 -24.18 -4.03
CA ILE A 4 7.82 -23.24 -5.14
C ILE A 4 9.13 -22.46 -4.97
N THR A 5 9.51 -22.16 -3.73
CA THR A 5 10.79 -21.50 -3.41
C THR A 5 11.99 -22.36 -3.78
N SER A 6 11.90 -23.69 -3.67
CA SER A 6 12.93 -24.63 -4.12
C SER A 6 13.02 -24.68 -5.63
N TRP A 7 11.87 -24.73 -6.32
CA TRP A 7 11.83 -24.71 -7.79
C TRP A 7 12.40 -23.40 -8.35
N LEU A 8 12.00 -22.25 -7.82
CA LEU A 8 12.51 -20.93 -8.22
C LEU A 8 14.04 -20.83 -8.03
N LYS A 9 14.56 -21.31 -6.89
CA LYS A 9 16.00 -21.34 -6.61
C LYS A 9 16.80 -22.20 -7.60
N LYS A 10 16.22 -23.31 -8.08
CA LYS A 10 16.86 -24.19 -9.07
C LYS A 10 16.85 -23.58 -10.47
N ASN A 11 15.89 -22.71 -10.76
CA ASN A 11 15.69 -22.11 -12.09
C ASN A 11 16.13 -20.65 -12.18
N LEU A 12 16.93 -20.14 -11.23
CA LEU A 12 17.39 -18.74 -11.20
C LEU A 12 18.06 -18.30 -12.51
N SER A 13 18.77 -19.20 -13.19
CA SER A 13 19.40 -18.93 -14.49
C SER A 13 18.40 -18.60 -15.60
N SER A 14 17.15 -19.03 -15.46
CA SER A 14 16.07 -18.80 -16.44
C SER A 14 15.42 -17.43 -16.31
N PHE A 15 15.82 -16.61 -15.30
CA PHE A 15 15.26 -15.28 -15.05
C PHE A 15 16.06 -14.19 -15.76
N GLN A 16 16.15 -14.28 -17.09
CA GLN A 16 16.79 -13.27 -17.93
C GLN A 16 15.78 -12.73 -18.95
N PRO A 17 15.32 -11.47 -18.79
CA PRO A 17 14.43 -10.85 -19.76
C PRO A 17 15.04 -10.77 -21.16
N ASP A 18 14.30 -11.22 -22.17
CA ASP A 18 14.71 -11.08 -23.57
C ASP A 18 14.13 -9.80 -24.22
N GLU A 19 14.59 -9.47 -25.43
CA GLU A 19 14.12 -8.31 -26.21
C GLU A 19 12.61 -8.34 -26.44
N ARG A 20 12.03 -9.52 -26.65
CA ARG A 20 10.60 -9.68 -26.93
C ARG A 20 9.76 -9.40 -25.68
N MET A 21 10.17 -9.86 -24.51
CA MET A 21 9.55 -9.55 -23.22
C MET A 21 9.66 -8.06 -22.92
N ALA A 22 10.85 -7.48 -23.10
CA ALA A 22 11.11 -6.06 -22.93
C ALA A 22 10.17 -5.19 -23.81
N LEU A 23 10.00 -5.55 -25.08
CA LEU A 23 9.11 -4.88 -26.02
C LEU A 23 7.63 -5.09 -25.65
N ASN A 24 7.22 -6.32 -25.35
CA ASN A 24 5.83 -6.62 -24.96
C ASN A 24 5.42 -5.88 -23.69
N ALA A 25 6.31 -5.78 -22.70
CA ALA A 25 6.06 -5.08 -21.44
C ALA A 25 5.65 -3.61 -21.66
N THR A 26 6.11 -2.96 -22.74
CA THR A 26 5.71 -1.58 -23.06
C THR A 26 4.20 -1.41 -23.26
N ARG A 27 3.46 -2.47 -23.59
CA ARG A 27 1.99 -2.43 -23.74
C ARG A 27 1.28 -2.11 -22.43
N HIS A 28 1.89 -2.45 -21.28
CA HIS A 28 1.31 -2.20 -19.96
C HIS A 28 1.43 -0.73 -19.54
N LEU A 29 2.25 0.04 -20.23
CA LEU A 29 2.46 1.46 -19.98
C LEU A 29 1.45 2.32 -20.74
N SER A 30 0.99 3.40 -20.11
CA SER A 30 0.27 4.46 -20.78
C SER A 30 1.12 5.12 -21.87
N SER A 31 0.48 5.86 -22.78
CA SER A 31 1.23 6.62 -23.81
C SER A 31 2.23 7.60 -23.20
N LEU A 32 1.90 8.18 -22.04
CA LEU A 32 2.76 9.13 -21.33
C LEU A 32 3.95 8.43 -20.67
N GLU A 33 3.74 7.27 -20.06
CA GLU A 33 4.82 6.48 -19.46
C GLU A 33 5.77 5.96 -20.53
N ARG A 34 5.25 5.49 -21.67
CA ARG A 34 6.10 5.10 -22.82
C ARG A 34 6.98 6.23 -23.31
N SER A 35 6.44 7.45 -23.45
CA SER A 35 7.26 8.60 -23.84
C SER A 35 8.29 8.97 -22.76
N ARG A 36 7.98 8.72 -21.48
CA ARG A 36 8.87 9.04 -20.36
C ARG A 36 9.99 8.04 -20.19
N LEU A 37 9.85 6.81 -20.69
CA LEU A 37 10.88 5.78 -20.61
C LEU A 37 12.22 6.24 -21.20
N PHE A 38 12.19 7.13 -22.20
CA PHE A 38 13.37 7.74 -22.82
C PHE A 38 13.48 9.25 -22.52
N SER A 39 12.85 9.71 -21.43
CA SER A 39 12.90 11.13 -21.05
C SER A 39 14.33 11.52 -20.67
N PRO A 40 14.81 12.71 -21.08
CA PRO A 40 16.05 13.26 -20.56
C PRO A 40 15.94 13.67 -19.08
N GLU A 41 14.72 13.84 -18.57
CA GLU A 41 14.47 14.12 -17.16
C GLU A 41 14.54 12.81 -16.33
N ILE A 42 15.65 12.61 -15.64
CA ILE A 42 15.98 11.38 -14.89
C ILE A 42 14.85 10.93 -13.96
N GLU A 43 14.21 11.85 -13.24
CA GLU A 43 13.11 11.52 -12.30
C GLU A 43 11.89 10.94 -13.03
N LYS A 44 11.50 11.54 -14.15
CA LYS A 44 10.38 11.06 -14.98
C LYS A 44 10.74 9.73 -15.63
N MET A 45 11.98 9.60 -16.09
CA MET A 45 12.51 8.37 -16.67
C MET A 45 12.48 7.22 -15.67
N ARG A 46 13.06 7.39 -14.48
CA ARG A 46 13.09 6.36 -13.43
C ARG A 46 11.71 5.87 -13.00
N THR A 47 10.75 6.79 -12.92
CA THR A 47 9.36 6.42 -12.60
C THR A 47 8.74 5.53 -13.68
N ALA A 48 8.95 5.85 -14.95
CA ALA A 48 8.46 5.04 -16.06
C ALA A 48 9.21 3.70 -16.18
N GLU A 49 10.52 3.72 -15.90
CA GLU A 49 11.39 2.55 -15.91
C GLU A 49 11.01 1.54 -14.82
N GLY A 50 10.67 2.01 -13.60
CA GLY A 50 10.13 1.16 -12.54
C GLY A 50 8.89 0.40 -12.99
N ARG A 51 7.86 1.12 -13.48
CA ARG A 51 6.63 0.47 -13.98
C ARG A 51 6.86 -0.45 -15.17
N TRP A 52 7.79 -0.10 -16.04
CA TRP A 52 8.14 -0.93 -17.18
C TRP A 52 8.82 -2.22 -16.74
N TYR A 53 9.76 -2.13 -15.81
CA TYR A 53 10.47 -3.27 -15.26
C TYR A 53 9.52 -4.20 -14.49
N GLU A 54 8.57 -3.68 -13.70
CA GLU A 54 7.47 -4.49 -13.14
C GLU A 54 6.71 -5.28 -14.22
N ALA A 55 6.42 -4.64 -15.37
CA ALA A 55 5.71 -5.29 -16.47
C ALA A 55 6.57 -6.36 -17.17
N ILE A 56 7.89 -6.19 -17.25
CA ILE A 56 8.81 -7.21 -17.74
C ILE A 56 8.76 -8.44 -16.85
N ILE A 57 8.84 -8.24 -15.53
CA ILE A 57 8.78 -9.33 -14.56
C ILE A 57 7.44 -10.06 -14.67
N TYR A 58 6.33 -9.34 -14.82
CA TYR A 58 5.04 -9.96 -15.08
C TYR A 58 5.03 -10.81 -16.37
N GLU A 59 5.56 -10.31 -17.49
CA GLU A 59 5.63 -11.07 -18.75
C GLU A 59 6.50 -12.33 -18.65
N MET A 60 7.59 -12.25 -17.88
CA MET A 60 8.46 -13.39 -17.60
C MET A 60 7.71 -14.47 -16.80
N PHE A 61 7.07 -14.12 -15.69
CA PHE A 61 6.29 -15.07 -14.90
C PHE A 61 5.07 -15.60 -15.65
N ARG A 62 4.46 -14.76 -16.50
CA ARG A 62 3.40 -15.16 -17.40
C ARG A 62 3.88 -16.25 -18.35
N THR A 63 5.06 -16.09 -18.95
CA THR A 63 5.65 -17.11 -19.84
C THR A 63 5.93 -18.41 -19.08
N MET A 64 6.56 -18.30 -17.89
CA MET A 64 6.82 -19.46 -17.03
C MET A 64 5.54 -20.20 -16.65
N SER A 65 4.44 -19.50 -16.33
CA SER A 65 3.16 -20.12 -16.00
C SER A 65 2.49 -20.89 -17.14
N LEU A 66 3.01 -20.80 -18.36
CA LEU A 66 2.57 -21.59 -19.52
C LEU A 66 3.46 -22.81 -19.75
N GLU A 67 4.67 -22.80 -19.20
CA GLU A 67 5.72 -23.80 -19.44
C GLU A 67 5.93 -24.74 -18.24
N THR A 68 5.40 -24.38 -17.08
CA THR A 68 5.49 -25.20 -15.87
C THR A 68 4.15 -25.27 -15.14
N ASP A 69 3.88 -26.45 -14.56
CA ASP A 69 2.75 -26.61 -13.65
C ASP A 69 3.02 -26.00 -12.27
N GLU A 70 4.28 -25.69 -11.90
CA GLU A 70 4.61 -25.18 -10.56
C GLU A 70 3.94 -23.85 -10.22
N ILE A 71 3.59 -23.06 -11.26
CA ILE A 71 2.75 -21.88 -11.14
C ILE A 71 1.33 -22.29 -11.54
N HIS A 72 0.55 -22.78 -10.57
CA HIS A 72 -0.81 -23.24 -10.80
C HIS A 72 -1.73 -22.09 -11.25
N ARG A 73 -1.60 -20.91 -10.62
CA ARG A 73 -2.32 -19.69 -11.04
C ARG A 73 -1.43 -18.45 -10.93
N LEU A 74 -1.54 -17.56 -11.89
CA LEU A 74 -0.92 -16.24 -11.92
C LEU A 74 -2.02 -15.18 -12.06
N ALA A 75 -2.04 -14.20 -11.15
CA ALA A 75 -2.95 -13.07 -11.25
C ALA A 75 -2.57 -12.18 -12.43
N LEU A 76 -3.55 -11.83 -13.28
CA LEU A 76 -3.35 -10.88 -14.37
C LEU A 76 -2.90 -9.51 -13.85
N LYS A 77 -2.08 -8.77 -14.61
CA LYS A 77 -1.68 -7.38 -14.30
C LYS A 77 -1.76 -6.47 -15.54
N GLY A 78 -1.95 -5.18 -15.28
CA GLY A 78 -1.89 -4.12 -16.28
C GLY A 78 -2.92 -4.28 -17.41
N MET A 79 -2.45 -4.30 -18.66
CA MET A 79 -3.32 -4.36 -19.83
C MET A 79 -3.97 -5.72 -20.09
N ASP A 80 -3.55 -6.78 -19.42
CA ASP A 80 -4.24 -8.08 -19.52
C ASP A 80 -5.53 -8.14 -18.71
N VAL A 81 -5.65 -7.29 -17.69
CA VAL A 81 -6.86 -7.20 -16.87
C VAL A 81 -7.99 -6.59 -17.70
N PRO A 82 -9.12 -7.30 -17.91
CA PRO A 82 -10.29 -6.78 -18.63
C PRO A 82 -10.80 -5.49 -17.97
N ARG A 83 -11.25 -4.52 -18.78
CA ARG A 83 -11.73 -3.23 -18.24
C ARG A 83 -12.89 -3.37 -17.27
N GLN A 84 -13.74 -4.38 -17.45
CA GLN A 84 -14.89 -4.68 -16.59
C GLN A 84 -14.45 -5.18 -15.20
N ALA A 85 -13.32 -5.89 -15.13
CA ALA A 85 -12.73 -6.35 -13.88
C ALA A 85 -12.08 -5.21 -13.06
N ARG A 86 -11.80 -4.06 -13.68
CA ARG A 86 -11.24 -2.87 -13.03
C ARG A 86 -12.35 -2.11 -12.31
N GLN A 87 -12.72 -2.64 -11.14
CA GLN A 87 -13.87 -2.16 -10.39
C GLN A 87 -13.70 -0.72 -9.91
N LYS A 88 -14.80 0.04 -9.98
CA LYS A 88 -14.89 1.34 -9.33
C LYS A 88 -14.78 1.15 -7.82
N ILE A 89 -14.10 2.10 -7.19
CA ILE A 89 -13.94 2.18 -5.75
C ILE A 89 -15.30 2.42 -5.09
N ARG A 90 -15.61 1.66 -4.04
CA ARG A 90 -16.83 1.76 -3.22
C ARG A 90 -16.50 1.46 -1.76
N LEU A 91 -17.28 2.05 -0.85
CA LEU A 91 -17.26 1.68 0.57
C LEU A 91 -17.68 0.20 0.73
N GLY A 92 -17.15 -0.49 1.74
CA GLY A 92 -17.43 -1.91 2.00
C GLY A 92 -16.66 -2.91 1.13
N GLN A 93 -15.82 -2.44 0.18
CA GLN A 93 -14.97 -3.33 -0.62
C GLN A 93 -13.87 -3.96 0.25
N ASN A 94 -13.83 -5.29 0.28
CA ASN A 94 -12.89 -6.08 1.05
C ASN A 94 -12.34 -7.24 0.18
N GLY A 95 -11.02 -7.40 0.13
CA GLY A 95 -10.35 -8.47 -0.62
C GLY A 95 -9.44 -7.95 -1.74
N LEU A 96 -9.19 -8.80 -2.73
CA LEU A 96 -8.35 -8.49 -3.90
C LEU A 96 -9.14 -7.73 -4.97
N TYR A 97 -8.55 -6.67 -5.51
CA TYR A 97 -9.13 -5.83 -6.55
C TYR A 97 -8.06 -5.37 -7.53
N TYR A 98 -8.52 -4.71 -8.59
CA TYR A 98 -7.65 -4.04 -9.53
C TYR A 98 -7.74 -2.52 -9.42
N SER A 99 -6.59 -1.87 -9.59
CA SER A 99 -6.49 -0.45 -9.89
C SER A 99 -7.07 -0.14 -11.28
N ARG A 100 -7.21 1.14 -11.62
CA ARG A 100 -7.63 1.54 -12.98
C ARG A 100 -6.59 1.16 -14.04
N CYS A 101 -5.32 1.11 -13.64
CA CYS A 101 -4.21 0.72 -14.51
C CYS A 101 -4.06 -0.79 -14.60
N GLY A 102 -4.71 -1.56 -13.73
CA GLY A 102 -4.65 -3.02 -13.69
C GLY A 102 -3.65 -3.56 -12.68
N ASP A 103 -3.21 -2.73 -11.72
CA ASP A 103 -2.36 -3.19 -10.61
C ASP A 103 -3.21 -3.96 -9.58
N ILE A 104 -2.61 -4.94 -8.93
CA ILE A 104 -3.27 -5.79 -7.95
C ILE A 104 -3.25 -5.08 -6.61
N THR A 105 -4.42 -4.83 -6.02
CA THR A 105 -4.52 -4.19 -4.69
C THR A 105 -5.37 -5.02 -3.74
N VAL A 106 -4.99 -5.07 -2.47
CA VAL A 106 -5.89 -5.50 -1.40
C VAL A 106 -6.59 -4.28 -0.84
N ARG A 107 -7.92 -4.31 -0.81
CA ARG A 107 -8.74 -3.25 -0.21
C ARG A 107 -9.41 -3.73 1.06
N GLY A 108 -9.50 -2.84 2.05
CA GLY A 108 -10.27 -3.01 3.28
C GLY A 108 -11.22 -1.83 3.46
N ASN A 109 -12.52 -2.09 3.53
CA ASN A 109 -13.58 -1.07 3.50
C ASN A 109 -13.40 -0.01 2.39
N GLY A 110 -12.89 -0.41 1.22
CA GLY A 110 -12.59 0.46 0.09
C GLY A 110 -11.25 1.20 0.15
N GLN A 111 -10.55 1.22 1.29
CA GLN A 111 -9.18 1.75 1.37
C GLN A 111 -8.19 0.75 0.76
N ASP A 112 -7.29 1.22 -0.11
CA ASP A 112 -6.15 0.41 -0.57
C ASP A 112 -5.17 0.19 0.60
N LEU A 113 -4.97 -1.07 0.98
CA LEU A 113 -4.13 -1.48 2.11
C LEU A 113 -2.70 -1.82 1.67
N ALA A 114 -2.59 -2.54 0.55
CA ALA A 114 -1.35 -2.95 -0.09
C ALA A 114 -1.57 -3.10 -1.60
N GLU A 115 -0.53 -2.81 -2.37
CA GLU A 115 -0.41 -3.10 -3.80
C GLU A 115 0.61 -4.22 -3.98
N PHE A 116 0.49 -5.04 -5.02
CA PHE A 116 1.38 -6.15 -5.30
C PHE A 116 1.83 -6.11 -6.76
N ASP A 117 3.13 -6.29 -6.98
CA ASP A 117 3.67 -6.34 -8.34
C ASP A 117 3.35 -7.65 -9.03
N LEU A 118 3.36 -8.74 -8.28
CA LEU A 118 3.01 -10.08 -8.74
C LEU A 118 2.30 -10.84 -7.63
N LEU A 119 1.30 -11.65 -8.00
CA LEU A 119 0.62 -12.58 -7.11
C LEU A 119 0.38 -13.89 -7.85
N LEU A 120 0.78 -15.01 -7.25
CA LEU A 120 0.61 -16.34 -7.82
C LEU A 120 0.22 -17.37 -6.75
N ILE A 121 -0.37 -18.47 -7.19
CA ILE A 121 -0.69 -19.66 -6.41
C ILE A 121 0.14 -20.81 -6.95
N ASP A 122 0.86 -21.51 -6.07
CA ASP A 122 1.63 -22.69 -6.44
C ASP A 122 0.79 -23.98 -6.44
N ASN A 123 1.41 -25.11 -6.82
CA ASN A 123 0.75 -26.42 -6.81
C ASN A 123 0.33 -26.94 -5.43
N ASN A 124 0.85 -26.36 -4.35
CA ASN A 124 0.45 -26.67 -2.98
C ASN A 124 -0.66 -25.72 -2.48
N ASP A 125 -1.26 -24.95 -3.39
CA ASP A 125 -2.26 -23.93 -3.11
C ASP A 125 -1.76 -22.82 -2.16
N GLN A 126 -0.45 -22.56 -2.16
CA GLN A 126 0.17 -21.50 -1.38
C GLN A 126 0.22 -20.20 -2.18
N VAL A 127 -0.24 -19.11 -1.54
CA VAL A 127 -0.11 -17.77 -2.12
C VAL A 127 1.32 -17.28 -2.01
N THR A 128 1.87 -16.79 -3.12
CA THR A 128 3.19 -16.16 -3.20
C THR A 128 3.06 -14.79 -3.84
N PHE A 129 3.78 -13.81 -3.32
CA PHE A 129 3.83 -12.48 -3.93
C PHE A 129 5.28 -12.07 -4.24
N ALA A 130 5.43 -11.16 -5.21
CA ALA A 130 6.69 -10.55 -5.55
C ALA A 130 6.63 -9.03 -5.41
N GLU A 131 7.78 -8.45 -5.09
CA GLU A 131 7.99 -7.01 -5.12
C GLU A 131 9.25 -6.72 -5.92
N VAL A 132 9.13 -5.73 -6.79
CA VAL A 132 10.14 -5.37 -7.77
C VAL A 132 10.86 -4.11 -7.30
N VAL A 133 12.19 -4.16 -7.28
CA VAL A 133 13.03 -3.07 -6.80
C VAL A 133 14.03 -2.68 -7.87
N THR A 134 13.89 -1.46 -8.36
CA THR A 134 14.80 -0.88 -9.37
C THR A 134 15.82 0.09 -8.77
N SER A 135 15.65 0.51 -7.51
CA SER A 135 16.57 1.44 -6.86
C SER A 135 16.86 1.11 -5.39
N ALA A 136 18.06 1.47 -4.95
CA ALA A 136 18.47 1.33 -3.56
C ALA A 136 17.73 2.27 -2.59
N SER A 137 17.20 3.40 -3.08
CA SER A 137 16.45 4.37 -2.26
C SER A 137 15.18 3.78 -1.66
N ASP A 138 14.64 2.74 -2.30
CA ASP A 138 13.36 2.14 -1.91
C ASP A 138 13.47 1.31 -0.62
N MET A 139 14.69 1.02 -0.15
CA MET A 139 14.95 0.04 0.92
C MET A 139 14.52 0.45 2.34
N LYS A 140 14.45 1.74 2.69
CA LYS A 140 14.33 2.15 4.12
C LYS A 140 13.02 1.73 4.80
N GLU A 141 11.90 1.80 4.08
CA GLU A 141 10.57 1.38 4.59
C GLU A 141 10.12 0.03 4.04
N PHE A 142 10.89 -0.54 3.11
CA PHE A 142 10.56 -1.76 2.40
C PHE A 142 10.36 -2.95 3.34
N GLU A 143 11.22 -3.11 4.35
CA GLU A 143 11.12 -4.24 5.29
C GLU A 143 9.79 -4.27 6.06
N LYS A 144 9.32 -3.10 6.52
CA LYS A 144 8.02 -3.00 7.20
C LYS A 144 6.87 -3.28 6.24
N GLU A 145 6.99 -2.81 5.00
CA GLU A 145 6.01 -3.09 3.96
C GLU A 145 5.90 -4.58 3.62
N ILE A 146 7.02 -5.28 3.44
CA ILE A 146 7.03 -6.73 3.20
C ILE A 146 6.45 -7.49 4.39
N ALA A 147 6.80 -7.10 5.62
CA ALA A 147 6.24 -7.72 6.83
C ALA A 147 4.71 -7.54 6.89
N TYR A 148 4.20 -6.36 6.54
CA TYR A 148 2.77 -6.08 6.46
C TYR A 148 2.08 -6.91 5.37
N LYS A 149 2.64 -6.95 4.16
CA LYS A 149 2.11 -7.73 3.02
C LYS A 149 2.03 -9.23 3.37
N ARG A 150 3.05 -9.77 4.04
CA ARG A 150 3.06 -11.15 4.56
C ARG A 150 1.98 -11.39 5.59
N ALA A 151 1.79 -10.49 6.56
CA ALA A 151 0.74 -10.63 7.56
C ALA A 151 -0.66 -10.59 6.92
N LEU A 152 -0.85 -9.70 5.94
CA LEU A 152 -2.10 -9.54 5.22
C LEU A 152 -2.48 -10.77 4.41
N LEU A 153 -1.57 -11.23 3.53
CA LEU A 153 -1.81 -12.45 2.76
C LEU A 153 -1.85 -13.70 3.65
N GLY A 154 -1.03 -13.75 4.69
CA GLY A 154 -1.02 -14.86 5.64
C GLY A 154 -2.35 -15.00 6.38
N TYR A 155 -3.01 -13.90 6.72
CA TYR A 155 -4.37 -13.94 7.24
C TYR A 155 -5.39 -14.33 6.17
N MET A 156 -5.40 -13.62 5.03
CA MET A 156 -6.42 -13.83 3.97
C MET A 156 -6.45 -15.27 3.40
N PHE A 157 -5.29 -15.93 3.38
CA PHE A 157 -5.10 -17.25 2.80
C PHE A 157 -4.80 -18.34 3.84
N ASP A 158 -4.99 -18.07 5.13
CA ASP A 158 -4.68 -18.99 6.24
C ASP A 158 -3.28 -19.63 6.10
N GLN A 159 -2.28 -18.78 5.87
CA GLN A 159 -0.92 -19.19 5.55
C GLN A 159 0.08 -18.63 6.56
N ARG A 160 0.59 -19.49 7.43
CA ARG A 160 1.54 -19.12 8.50
C ARG A 160 2.82 -18.45 7.99
N GLN A 161 3.33 -18.88 6.84
CA GLN A 161 4.52 -18.30 6.21
C GLN A 161 4.27 -18.09 4.73
N VAL A 162 4.19 -16.82 4.32
CA VAL A 162 3.98 -16.41 2.94
C VAL A 162 5.30 -16.32 2.18
N PRO A 163 5.52 -17.16 1.14
CA PRO A 163 6.65 -16.99 0.25
C PRO A 163 6.68 -15.60 -0.38
N PHE A 164 7.88 -15.03 -0.43
CA PHE A 164 8.13 -13.70 -0.96
C PHE A 164 9.27 -13.74 -1.97
N LEU A 165 9.05 -13.14 -3.13
CA LEU A 165 10.06 -13.00 -4.17
C LEU A 165 10.53 -11.54 -4.20
N LEU A 166 11.80 -11.34 -3.86
CA LEU A 166 12.48 -10.07 -4.06
C LEU A 166 13.11 -10.09 -5.45
N ILE A 167 12.64 -9.22 -6.34
CA ILE A 167 13.11 -9.17 -7.72
C ILE A 167 13.78 -7.83 -7.95
N SER A 168 15.03 -7.83 -8.40
CA SER A 168 15.81 -6.60 -8.52
C SER A 168 16.67 -6.52 -9.77
N SER A 169 16.84 -5.28 -10.26
CA SER A 169 17.74 -4.93 -11.37
C SER A 169 19.17 -4.62 -10.89
N PHE A 170 19.47 -4.86 -9.61
CA PHE A 170 20.76 -4.63 -8.97
C PHE A 170 20.97 -5.62 -7.83
N ASP A 171 22.21 -5.72 -7.34
CA ASP A 171 22.55 -6.61 -6.22
C ASP A 171 22.12 -6.01 -4.87
N VAL A 172 21.01 -6.53 -4.34
CA VAL A 172 20.43 -6.16 -3.04
C VAL A 172 21.28 -6.58 -1.84
N THR A 173 22.22 -7.52 -2.02
CA THR A 173 23.07 -8.01 -0.92
C THR A 173 24.07 -6.95 -0.43
N ASN A 174 24.32 -5.91 -1.23
CA ASN A 174 25.12 -4.76 -0.84
C ASN A 174 24.43 -3.91 0.24
N TYR A 175 23.12 -4.04 0.42
CA TYR A 175 22.33 -3.23 1.36
C TYR A 175 21.95 -4.02 2.62
N VAL A 176 22.01 -3.35 3.78
CA VAL A 176 21.67 -3.95 5.08
C VAL A 176 20.26 -4.53 5.08
N VAL A 177 19.29 -3.76 4.56
CA VAL A 177 17.89 -4.20 4.47
C VAL A 177 17.74 -5.42 3.57
N GLY A 178 18.37 -5.41 2.39
CA GLY A 178 18.38 -6.56 1.48
C GLY A 178 18.90 -7.82 2.18
N ARG A 179 20.05 -7.74 2.85
CA ARG A 179 20.59 -8.87 3.63
C ARG A 179 19.65 -9.37 4.73
N ARG A 180 18.90 -8.49 5.40
CA ARG A 180 17.90 -8.90 6.42
C ARG A 180 16.71 -9.60 5.78
N LEU A 181 16.18 -9.08 4.68
CA LEU A 181 15.05 -9.69 3.96
C LEU A 181 15.39 -11.09 3.45
N LEU A 182 16.60 -11.28 2.93
CA LEU A 182 17.07 -12.59 2.44
C LEU A 182 17.27 -13.63 3.55
N LYS A 183 17.52 -13.19 4.79
CA LYS A 183 17.55 -14.08 5.97
C LYS A 183 16.16 -14.49 6.44
N THR A 184 15.11 -13.81 5.98
CA THR A 184 13.74 -14.16 6.37
C THR A 184 13.33 -15.47 5.69
N PRO A 185 12.72 -16.43 6.42
CA PRO A 185 12.26 -17.69 5.84
C PRO A 185 11.33 -17.49 4.64
N LYS A 186 11.40 -18.42 3.69
CA LYS A 186 10.63 -18.40 2.43
C LYS A 186 10.80 -17.11 1.61
N THR A 187 11.93 -16.42 1.72
CA THR A 187 12.32 -15.38 0.77
C THR A 187 13.19 -15.98 -0.34
N VAL A 188 12.94 -15.59 -1.58
CA VAL A 188 13.78 -15.89 -2.75
C VAL A 188 14.25 -14.57 -3.36
N ASN A 189 15.55 -14.46 -3.67
CA ASN A 189 16.10 -13.36 -4.44
C ASN A 189 16.17 -13.77 -5.92
N ILE A 190 15.69 -12.91 -6.81
CA ILE A 190 15.86 -13.05 -8.25
C ILE A 190 16.48 -11.75 -8.75
N GLN A 191 17.75 -11.81 -9.13
CA GLN A 191 18.43 -10.69 -9.75
C GLN A 191 18.45 -10.90 -11.26
N THR A 192 17.95 -9.92 -12.02
CA THR A 192 18.04 -9.93 -13.48
C THR A 192 19.15 -8.98 -13.97
N ALA A 193 19.31 -8.87 -15.29
CA ALA A 193 20.02 -7.75 -15.91
C ALA A 193 19.47 -6.39 -15.43
N SER A 194 20.31 -5.35 -15.50
CA SER A 194 19.96 -3.99 -15.11
C SER A 194 18.89 -3.38 -16.02
N CYS A 195 18.19 -2.35 -15.53
CA CYS A 195 17.20 -1.64 -16.34
C CYS A 195 17.84 -1.03 -17.60
N GLU A 196 19.04 -0.47 -17.48
CA GLU A 196 19.81 0.08 -18.59
C GLU A 196 20.17 -0.97 -19.65
N GLU A 197 20.63 -2.15 -19.22
CA GLU A 197 20.93 -3.27 -20.12
C GLU A 197 19.68 -3.73 -20.86
N ILE A 198 18.56 -3.97 -20.15
CA ILE A 198 17.33 -4.45 -20.79
C ILE A 198 16.74 -3.38 -21.73
N LYS A 199 16.88 -2.11 -21.36
CA LYS A 199 16.42 -0.98 -22.18
C LYS A 199 17.24 -0.78 -23.45
N SER A 200 18.48 -1.28 -23.49
CA SER A 200 19.29 -1.26 -24.71
C SER A 200 18.67 -2.04 -25.88
N TYR A 201 17.79 -3.01 -25.57
CA TYR A 201 16.98 -3.73 -26.57
C TYR A 201 15.88 -2.86 -27.21
N LEU A 202 15.50 -1.76 -26.56
CA LEU A 202 14.44 -0.89 -27.05
C LEU A 202 15.02 0.26 -27.89
N HIS A 203 14.62 0.33 -29.15
CA HIS A 203 14.83 1.51 -29.97
C HIS A 203 13.60 2.45 -29.90
N PRO A 204 13.77 3.78 -29.71
CA PRO A 204 12.67 4.74 -29.64
C PRO A 204 11.70 4.66 -30.84
N ASN A 205 12.22 4.27 -32.00
CA ASN A 205 11.50 4.23 -33.27
C ASN A 205 10.88 2.85 -33.62
N ARG A 206 11.10 1.79 -32.82
CA ARG A 206 10.50 0.45 -33.05
C ARG A 206 9.11 0.26 -32.44
N SER A 207 8.52 1.31 -31.88
CA SER A 207 7.26 1.32 -31.13
C SER A 207 5.97 1.03 -31.95
N LYS A 208 6.09 0.54 -33.18
CA LYS A 208 4.97 0.19 -34.08
C LYS A 208 4.84 -1.31 -34.39
N GLU A 209 5.69 -2.17 -33.84
CA GLU A 209 5.46 -3.62 -33.97
C GLU A 209 4.13 -3.99 -33.30
N ARG A 210 3.34 -4.85 -33.97
CA ARG A 210 2.07 -5.33 -33.43
C ARG A 210 2.36 -6.11 -32.16
N LEU A 211 2.14 -5.45 -31.03
CA LEU A 211 2.15 -6.07 -29.71
C LEU A 211 1.08 -7.17 -29.71
N CYS A 212 1.53 -8.43 -29.74
CA CYS A 212 0.62 -9.56 -29.73
C CYS A 212 -0.05 -9.61 -28.36
N ARG A 213 -1.39 -9.60 -28.33
CA ARG A 213 -2.11 -10.03 -27.14
C ARG A 213 -1.99 -11.55 -27.08
N PRO A 214 -1.27 -12.10 -26.11
CA PRO A 214 -1.08 -13.53 -26.06
C PRO A 214 -2.40 -14.25 -25.69
N PRO A 215 -2.54 -15.54 -26.04
CA PRO A 215 -3.78 -16.29 -25.82
C PRO A 215 -4.10 -16.40 -24.32
N GLN A 216 -5.40 -16.50 -24.00
CA GLN A 216 -5.85 -16.83 -22.66
C GLN A 216 -5.42 -18.26 -22.30
N HIS A 217 -4.99 -18.45 -21.06
CA HIS A 217 -4.54 -19.74 -20.54
C HIS A 217 -5.17 -19.99 -19.18
N GLN A 218 -5.37 -21.26 -18.81
CA GLN A 218 -6.07 -21.64 -17.58
C GLN A 218 -5.30 -21.23 -16.31
N SER A 219 -3.97 -21.14 -16.38
CA SER A 219 -3.13 -20.64 -15.29
C SER A 219 -3.25 -19.12 -15.09
N LEU A 220 -3.88 -18.37 -15.99
CA LEU A 220 -4.03 -16.92 -15.86
C LEU A 220 -5.42 -16.57 -15.31
N VAL A 221 -5.47 -15.96 -14.13
CA VAL A 221 -6.73 -15.71 -13.40
C VAL A 221 -6.87 -14.25 -12.97
N LEU A 222 -8.11 -13.80 -12.71
CA LEU A 222 -8.31 -12.49 -12.08
C LEU A 222 -8.00 -12.59 -10.59
N ALA A 223 -7.32 -11.58 -10.04
CA ALA A 223 -6.93 -11.57 -8.62
C ALA A 223 -8.13 -11.74 -7.68
N HIS A 224 -9.29 -11.17 -8.01
CA HIS A 224 -10.51 -11.28 -7.19
C HIS A 224 -11.23 -12.62 -7.33
N GLU A 225 -10.84 -13.48 -8.28
CA GLU A 225 -11.34 -14.85 -8.42
C GLU A 225 -10.51 -15.84 -7.60
N ILE A 226 -9.36 -15.43 -7.07
CA ILE A 226 -8.57 -16.25 -6.16
C ILE A 226 -9.34 -16.36 -4.84
N PRO A 227 -9.76 -17.57 -4.43
CA PRO A 227 -10.60 -17.74 -3.26
C PRO A 227 -9.81 -17.44 -1.98
N LEU A 228 -10.37 -16.56 -1.14
CA LEU A 228 -9.84 -16.33 0.20
C LEU A 228 -10.19 -17.51 1.10
N ARG A 229 -9.28 -17.86 2.02
CA ARG A 229 -9.49 -18.90 3.02
C ARG A 229 -10.19 -18.36 4.26
N GLU A 230 -9.90 -17.12 4.61
CA GLU A 230 -10.50 -16.41 5.73
C GLU A 230 -11.48 -15.32 5.29
N LYS A 231 -12.51 -15.08 6.10
CA LYS A 231 -13.41 -13.96 5.88
C LYS A 231 -12.66 -12.66 6.16
N PHE A 232 -12.41 -11.86 5.14
CA PHE A 232 -11.74 -10.58 5.26
C PHE A 232 -12.74 -9.44 5.48
N SER A 233 -12.88 -8.96 6.73
CA SER A 233 -13.77 -7.86 7.09
C SER A 233 -13.00 -6.75 7.80
N TYR A 234 -12.35 -5.89 7.01
CA TYR A 234 -11.44 -4.87 7.54
C TYR A 234 -12.14 -3.85 8.44
N GLU A 235 -13.40 -3.53 8.15
CA GLU A 235 -14.19 -2.63 9.00
C GLU A 235 -14.35 -3.18 10.42
N THR A 236 -14.62 -4.47 10.58
CA THR A 236 -14.70 -5.11 11.91
C THR A 236 -13.38 -5.02 12.65
N TYR A 237 -12.25 -5.32 12.00
CA TYR A 237 -10.94 -5.24 12.65
C TYR A 237 -10.59 -3.82 13.07
N HIS A 238 -10.93 -2.85 12.23
CA HIS A 238 -10.75 -1.44 12.53
C HIS A 238 -11.58 -0.99 13.73
N GLU A 239 -12.86 -1.40 13.79
CA GLU A 239 -13.77 -1.05 14.89
C GLU A 239 -13.34 -1.70 16.22
N GLU A 240 -12.84 -2.93 16.19
CA GLU A 240 -12.26 -3.63 17.36
C GLU A 240 -11.04 -2.87 17.90
N GLU A 241 -10.10 -2.50 17.03
CA GLU A 241 -8.92 -1.72 17.43
C GLU A 241 -9.30 -0.31 17.92
N ARG A 242 -10.30 0.31 17.30
CA ARG A 242 -10.83 1.60 17.75
C ARG A 242 -11.42 1.50 19.16
N ALA A 243 -12.20 0.46 19.44
CA ALA A 243 -12.80 0.23 20.76
C ALA A 243 -11.71 0.04 21.83
N ARG A 244 -10.68 -0.78 21.54
CA ARG A 244 -9.55 -1.00 22.45
C ARG A 244 -8.83 0.30 22.83
N VAL A 245 -8.62 1.20 21.87
CA VAL A 245 -8.01 2.51 22.15
C VAL A 245 -8.93 3.36 23.04
N PHE A 246 -10.23 3.40 22.75
CA PHE A 246 -11.17 4.14 23.58
C PHE A 246 -11.21 3.64 25.02
N ASP A 247 -11.19 2.32 25.22
CA ASP A 247 -11.20 1.70 26.55
C ASP A 247 -9.94 2.05 27.33
N ARG A 248 -8.76 1.98 26.69
CA ARG A 248 -7.47 2.32 27.31
C ARG A 248 -7.36 3.80 27.67
N VAL A 249 -7.74 4.69 26.74
CA VAL A 249 -7.68 6.16 26.95
C VAL A 249 -8.70 6.64 28.00
N SER A 250 -9.77 5.87 28.22
CA SER A 250 -10.77 6.15 29.25
C SER A 250 -10.43 5.51 30.61
N SER A 251 -9.47 4.56 30.65
CA SER A 251 -9.06 3.86 31.87
C SER A 251 -8.20 4.74 32.78
N PRO A 252 -8.29 4.60 34.12
CA PRO A 252 -7.39 5.27 35.06
C PRO A 252 -5.91 4.92 34.86
N GLU A 253 -5.62 3.72 34.34
CA GLU A 253 -4.26 3.25 34.04
C GLU A 253 -3.65 4.00 32.84
N GLY A 254 -4.50 4.56 31.97
CA GLY A 254 -4.09 5.29 30.77
C GLY A 254 -3.29 4.44 29.77
N GLY A 255 -2.69 5.13 28.80
CA GLY A 255 -1.79 4.54 27.81
C GLY A 255 -2.45 4.04 26.52
N LEU A 256 -1.63 3.49 25.65
CA LEU A 256 -2.03 2.92 24.36
C LEU A 256 -2.06 1.40 24.43
N PRO A 257 -3.02 0.72 23.77
CA PRO A 257 -3.03 -0.72 23.74
C PRO A 257 -1.82 -1.25 22.96
N ASP A 258 -1.28 -2.38 23.40
CA ASP A 258 -0.31 -3.12 22.60
C ASP A 258 -0.98 -3.69 21.36
N ILE A 259 -0.28 -3.64 20.22
CA ILE A 259 -0.75 -4.28 18.99
C ILE A 259 -0.62 -5.79 19.16
N THR A 260 -1.75 -6.44 19.44
CA THR A 260 -1.80 -7.89 19.63
C THR A 260 -1.62 -8.65 18.31
N ASN A 261 -1.36 -9.97 18.39
CA ASN A 261 -1.31 -10.83 17.22
C ASN A 261 -2.67 -10.93 16.51
N GLY A 262 -2.67 -11.25 15.22
CA GLY A 262 -3.88 -11.44 14.42
C GLY A 262 -4.30 -10.19 13.63
N THR A 263 -5.59 -9.87 13.66
CA THR A 263 -6.22 -8.82 12.84
C THR A 263 -5.75 -7.40 13.18
N SER A 264 -5.29 -7.15 14.41
CA SER A 264 -4.73 -5.86 14.84
C SER A 264 -3.55 -5.41 13.98
N ARG A 265 -2.70 -6.36 13.54
CA ARG A 265 -1.53 -6.08 12.68
C ARG A 265 -1.91 -5.69 11.25
N LEU A 266 -3.16 -5.95 10.86
CA LEU A 266 -3.68 -5.61 9.55
C LEU A 266 -4.18 -4.16 9.51
N VAL A 267 -4.53 -3.57 10.65
CA VAL A 267 -5.04 -2.20 10.72
C VAL A 267 -3.88 -1.22 10.56
N LYS A 268 -3.88 -0.43 9.48
CA LYS A 268 -2.85 0.61 9.25
C LYS A 268 -3.18 1.95 9.89
N LYS A 269 -4.46 2.18 10.18
CA LYS A 269 -4.97 3.47 10.62
C LYS A 269 -6.27 3.28 11.37
N ILE A 270 -6.45 4.03 12.46
CA ILE A 270 -7.70 4.08 13.21
C ILE A 270 -8.38 5.42 12.93
N LEU A 271 -9.68 5.40 12.64
CA LEU A 271 -10.51 6.58 12.42
C LEU A 271 -11.45 6.70 13.62
N TYR A 272 -11.20 7.68 14.48
CA TYR A 272 -11.96 7.83 15.73
C TYR A 272 -13.33 8.44 15.51
N GLY A 273 -13.46 9.30 14.50
CA GLY A 273 -14.72 9.92 14.10
C GLY A 273 -14.60 11.39 13.77
N GLY A 274 -15.73 11.97 13.34
CA GLY A 274 -15.80 13.40 13.07
C GLY A 274 -15.78 14.23 14.36
N LEU A 275 -15.16 15.40 14.32
CA LEU A 275 -15.09 16.32 15.45
C LEU A 275 -16.32 17.23 15.50
N TYR A 276 -16.92 17.37 16.69
CA TYR A 276 -17.84 18.47 16.93
C TYR A 276 -17.12 19.83 16.93
N PRO A 277 -17.81 20.95 16.68
CA PRO A 277 -17.20 22.28 16.73
C PRO A 277 -16.50 22.60 18.06
N SER A 278 -17.00 22.07 19.17
CA SER A 278 -16.37 22.21 20.49
C SER A 278 -15.01 21.51 20.57
N ALA A 279 -14.87 20.35 19.92
CA ALA A 279 -13.61 19.62 19.86
C ALA A 279 -12.58 20.33 19.01
N ILE A 280 -12.98 20.89 17.86
CA ILE A 280 -12.10 21.70 17.00
C ILE A 280 -11.57 22.92 17.79
N ARG A 281 -12.46 23.64 18.49
CA ARG A 281 -12.05 24.78 19.36
C ARG A 281 -11.04 24.36 20.43
N SER A 282 -11.28 23.22 21.08
CA SER A 282 -10.36 22.73 22.09
C SER A 282 -9.00 22.38 21.50
N LEU A 283 -8.99 21.71 20.34
CA LEU A 283 -7.75 21.27 19.71
C LEU A 283 -6.89 22.46 19.27
N CYS A 284 -7.50 23.50 18.69
CA CYS A 284 -6.79 24.71 18.29
C CYS A 284 -6.35 25.61 19.45
N ARG A 285 -6.84 25.38 20.67
CA ARG A 285 -6.37 26.09 21.86
C ARG A 285 -5.04 25.51 22.35
N ASP A 286 -4.91 24.19 22.24
CA ASP A 286 -3.80 23.44 22.83
C ASP A 286 -2.72 23.11 21.77
N HIS A 287 -3.05 23.21 20.46
CA HIS A 287 -2.16 22.90 19.33
C HIS A 287 -2.32 23.88 18.16
N GLN A 288 -1.20 24.21 17.51
CA GLN A 288 -1.21 25.03 16.29
C GLN A 288 -1.49 24.19 15.04
N PHE A 289 -2.17 24.78 14.06
CA PHE A 289 -2.44 24.18 12.75
C PHE A 289 -1.71 24.95 11.66
N LEU A 290 -0.73 24.30 11.02
CA LEU A 290 0.14 24.91 10.02
C LEU A 290 -0.17 24.38 8.61
N ILE A 291 -0.67 25.23 7.73
CA ILE A 291 -0.86 24.93 6.31
C ILE A 291 0.14 25.76 5.51
N ARG A 292 1.09 25.07 4.86
CA ARG A 292 2.15 25.73 4.06
C ARG A 292 2.89 26.82 4.85
N GLY A 293 3.13 26.58 6.14
CA GLY A 293 3.84 27.49 7.03
C GLY A 293 2.98 28.61 7.64
N GLN A 294 1.70 28.72 7.26
CA GLN A 294 0.77 29.68 7.85
C GLN A 294 -0.07 29.00 8.94
N GLU A 295 -0.11 29.63 10.11
CA GLU A 295 -1.01 29.22 11.18
C GLU A 295 -2.45 29.58 10.83
N ILE A 296 -3.36 28.65 11.07
CA ILE A 296 -4.80 28.86 10.92
C ILE A 296 -5.49 28.61 12.26
N ASP A 297 -6.43 29.49 12.60
CA ASP A 297 -7.19 29.36 13.84
C ASP A 297 -8.46 28.50 13.66
N TYR A 298 -9.19 28.27 14.75
CA TYR A 298 -10.43 27.49 14.69
C TYR A 298 -11.51 28.18 13.84
N ARG A 299 -11.55 29.52 13.75
CA ARG A 299 -12.57 30.25 12.97
C ARG A 299 -12.34 30.01 11.49
N GLU A 300 -11.09 30.10 11.05
CA GLU A 300 -10.69 29.74 9.70
C GLU A 300 -10.98 28.28 9.39
N ILE A 301 -10.71 27.36 10.31
CA ILE A 301 -11.01 25.94 10.11
C ILE A 301 -12.52 25.75 9.89
N MET A 302 -13.36 26.32 10.74
CA MET A 302 -14.82 26.22 10.66
C MET A 302 -15.40 26.87 9.39
N ASN A 303 -14.76 27.93 8.90
CA ASN A 303 -15.16 28.64 7.68
C ASN A 303 -14.73 27.93 6.40
N ARG A 304 -13.51 27.38 6.34
CA ARG A 304 -12.93 26.80 5.12
C ARG A 304 -13.23 25.31 4.95
N TYR A 305 -13.45 24.60 6.05
CA TYR A 305 -13.67 23.16 6.05
C TYR A 305 -15.07 22.81 6.56
N SER A 306 -15.68 21.78 5.98
CA SER A 306 -17.02 21.32 6.35
C SER A 306 -17.01 20.22 7.42
N LYS A 307 -15.89 19.53 7.57
CA LYS A 307 -15.72 18.40 8.49
C LYS A 307 -14.26 18.29 8.92
N ALA A 308 -14.03 17.91 10.16
CA ALA A 308 -12.73 17.48 10.66
C ALA A 308 -12.85 16.06 11.23
N ILE A 309 -11.88 15.18 10.97
CA ILE A 309 -11.87 13.79 11.45
C ILE A 309 -10.55 13.55 12.16
N LEU A 310 -10.62 12.98 13.37
CA LEU A 310 -9.44 12.56 14.11
C LEU A 310 -9.11 11.10 13.77
N ALA A 311 -7.83 10.82 13.56
CA ALA A 311 -7.31 9.51 13.22
C ALA A 311 -5.89 9.33 13.78
N THR A 312 -5.38 8.09 13.75
CA THR A 312 -3.96 7.79 14.00
C THR A 312 -3.42 6.81 12.99
N ASP A 313 -2.15 6.97 12.58
CA ASP A 313 -1.42 5.96 11.81
C ASP A 313 -0.80 4.90 12.76
N LEU A 314 -0.94 3.63 12.41
CA LEU A 314 -0.34 2.49 13.12
C LEU A 314 0.94 2.03 12.41
N PRO A 315 1.91 1.46 13.15
CA PRO A 315 1.86 1.10 14.57
C PRO A 315 2.24 2.24 15.54
N GLY A 316 2.69 3.39 15.05
CA GLY A 316 3.24 4.48 15.87
C GLY A 316 2.22 5.33 16.63
N TYR A 317 0.92 5.11 16.40
CA TYR A 317 -0.17 5.95 16.91
C TYR A 317 0.00 7.44 16.61
N GLU A 318 0.57 7.78 15.46
CA GLU A 318 0.82 9.18 15.08
C GLU A 318 -0.51 9.90 14.83
N ALA A 319 -0.79 10.97 15.59
CA ALA A 319 -2.06 11.68 15.51
C ALA A 319 -2.21 12.45 14.19
N ILE A 320 -3.41 12.33 13.60
CA ILE A 320 -3.75 12.90 12.30
C ILE A 320 -5.12 13.56 12.37
N VAL A 321 -5.23 14.73 11.75
CA VAL A 321 -6.51 15.40 11.51
C VAL A 321 -6.76 15.52 10.02
N TYR A 322 -7.89 15.02 9.56
CA TYR A 322 -8.36 15.21 8.18
C TYR A 322 -9.34 16.36 8.11
N LEU A 323 -9.07 17.38 7.29
CA LEU A 323 -9.95 18.54 7.10
C LEU A 323 -10.62 18.52 5.71
N ARG A 324 -11.95 18.40 5.67
CA ARG A 324 -12.75 18.35 4.44
C ARG A 324 -12.92 19.75 3.84
N GLN A 325 -12.34 20.02 2.67
CA GLN A 325 -12.51 21.34 2.04
C GLN A 325 -13.96 21.60 1.60
N ARG A 326 -14.50 22.79 1.86
CA ARG A 326 -15.84 23.16 1.34
C ARG A 326 -15.88 23.31 -0.18
N ARG A 327 -14.82 23.89 -0.77
CA ARG A 327 -14.79 24.28 -2.18
C ARG A 327 -14.30 23.19 -3.13
N LYS A 328 -13.63 22.16 -2.62
CA LYS A 328 -13.05 21.07 -3.41
C LYS A 328 -13.40 19.73 -2.78
N GLN A 329 -13.57 18.70 -3.60
CA GLN A 329 -13.84 17.33 -3.15
C GLN A 329 -12.54 16.62 -2.75
N GLU A 330 -11.93 17.09 -1.67
CA GLU A 330 -10.70 16.54 -1.08
C GLU A 330 -10.61 16.81 0.43
N TYR A 331 -9.77 16.03 1.10
CA TYR A 331 -9.35 16.26 2.49
C TYR A 331 -7.89 16.71 2.54
N LEU A 332 -7.55 17.56 3.49
CA LEU A 332 -6.16 17.80 3.89
C LEU A 332 -5.80 16.82 5.00
N LYS A 333 -4.69 16.10 4.85
CA LYS A 333 -4.08 15.32 5.93
C LYS A 333 -3.14 16.24 6.71
N MET A 334 -3.48 16.49 7.97
CA MET A 334 -2.65 17.21 8.94
C MET A 334 -1.99 16.17 9.86
N VAL A 335 -0.67 16.14 9.93
CA VAL A 335 0.10 15.22 10.80
C VAL A 335 0.66 15.97 11.99
N GLN A 336 0.69 15.34 13.15
CA GLN A 336 1.31 15.91 14.34
C GLN A 336 2.84 15.89 14.20
N ASN A 337 3.50 17.00 14.53
CA ASN A 337 4.96 17.09 14.61
C ASN A 337 5.46 16.80 16.04
N GLY A 338 6.78 16.80 16.24
CA GLY A 338 7.39 16.53 17.55
C GLY A 338 6.98 17.50 18.67
N ASP A 339 6.56 18.72 18.32
CA ASP A 339 6.08 19.73 19.28
C ASP A 339 4.59 19.55 19.63
N GLY A 340 3.93 18.55 19.04
CA GLY A 340 2.51 18.30 19.22
C GLY A 340 1.61 19.13 18.29
N ASN A 341 2.16 19.96 17.40
CA ASN A 341 1.40 20.79 16.46
C ASN A 341 1.07 20.05 15.16
N PHE A 342 -0.02 20.44 14.49
CA PHE A 342 -0.49 19.78 13.28
C PHE A 342 -0.02 20.51 12.02
N LYS A 343 0.75 19.83 11.16
CA LYS A 343 1.25 20.36 9.89
C LYS A 343 0.62 19.64 8.70
N PHE A 344 0.31 20.40 7.65
CA PHE A 344 -0.14 19.84 6.38
C PHE A 344 0.93 18.90 5.78
N GLU A 345 0.53 17.67 5.45
CA GLU A 345 1.35 16.70 4.72
C GLU A 345 0.94 16.65 3.24
N ARG A 346 -0.32 16.29 2.98
CA ARG A 346 -0.81 16.03 1.61
C ARG A 346 -2.33 16.11 1.50
N TYR A 347 -2.82 16.11 0.26
CA TYR A 347 -4.25 15.99 -0.04
C TYR A 347 -4.66 14.52 -0.17
N THR A 348 -5.89 14.22 0.26
CA THR A 348 -6.58 12.94 -0.01
C THR A 348 -7.70 13.21 -1.03
N PRO A 349 -7.58 12.75 -2.28
CA PRO A 349 -8.51 13.08 -3.35
C PRO A 349 -9.82 12.27 -3.27
N SER A 350 -10.91 12.79 -3.82
CA SER A 350 -12.23 12.10 -3.87
C SER A 350 -12.28 10.79 -4.63
N ARG A 351 -11.23 10.45 -5.39
CA ARG A 351 -11.18 9.26 -6.23
C ARG A 351 -10.65 8.01 -5.52
N VAL A 352 -10.22 8.11 -4.26
CA VAL A 352 -9.73 6.96 -3.46
C VAL A 352 -10.78 6.49 -2.47
N GLY A 353 -10.82 5.20 -2.12
CA GLY A 353 -11.91 4.69 -1.28
C GLY A 353 -11.81 5.13 0.16
N PHE A 354 -10.58 5.42 0.61
CA PHE A 354 -10.35 6.07 1.89
C PHE A 354 -11.09 7.42 2.02
N PHE A 355 -11.26 8.18 0.93
CA PHE A 355 -12.07 9.40 0.95
C PHE A 355 -13.54 9.08 1.26
N LEU A 356 -14.10 8.03 0.66
CA LEU A 356 -15.49 7.62 0.90
C LEU A 356 -15.70 7.21 2.36
N TRP A 357 -14.72 6.55 2.96
CA TRP A 357 -14.75 6.21 4.39
C TRP A 357 -14.70 7.46 5.28
N LEU A 358 -13.85 8.45 4.97
CA LEU A 358 -13.87 9.72 5.69
C LEU A 358 -15.25 10.43 5.54
N GLU A 359 -15.85 10.40 4.35
CA GLU A 359 -17.18 10.98 4.14
C GLU A 359 -18.28 10.28 4.95
N SER A 360 -18.17 8.97 5.19
CA SER A 360 -19.19 8.21 5.93
C SER A 360 -19.19 8.51 7.43
N LEU A 361 -18.14 9.12 7.98
CA LEU A 361 -18.03 9.39 9.42
C LEU A 361 -18.78 10.67 9.82
N PRO A 362 -19.84 10.59 10.64
CA PRO A 362 -20.48 11.77 11.20
C PRO A 362 -19.64 12.37 12.34
N PRO A 363 -19.93 13.62 12.75
CA PRO A 363 -19.43 14.14 14.02
C PRO A 363 -19.86 13.26 15.20
N SER A 364 -18.89 12.75 15.95
CA SER A 364 -19.09 11.86 17.10
C SER A 364 -18.17 12.19 18.29
N LEU A 365 -17.11 12.99 18.08
CA LEU A 365 -16.11 13.28 19.10
C LEU A 365 -16.29 14.67 19.71
N GLY A 366 -16.56 14.70 21.02
CA GLY A 366 -16.61 15.91 21.83
C GLY A 366 -15.25 16.33 22.37
N ALA A 367 -15.15 17.56 22.88
CA ALA A 367 -13.88 18.17 23.30
C ALA A 367 -13.07 17.34 24.31
N ARG A 368 -13.73 16.72 25.31
CA ARG A 368 -13.03 15.94 26.34
C ARG A 368 -12.32 14.72 25.74
N ILE A 369 -13.03 13.89 24.99
CA ILE A 369 -12.45 12.66 24.44
C ILE A 369 -11.41 12.96 23.36
N THR A 370 -11.61 14.02 22.55
CA THR A 370 -10.61 14.47 21.58
C THR A 370 -9.29 14.85 22.25
N ARG A 371 -9.32 15.58 23.37
CA ARG A 371 -8.11 15.89 24.14
C ARG A 371 -7.45 14.64 24.67
N ASN A 372 -8.21 13.77 25.36
CA ASN A 372 -7.66 12.53 25.92
C ASN A 372 -6.97 11.66 24.86
N LEU A 373 -7.57 11.55 23.67
CA LEU A 373 -6.97 10.84 22.53
C LEU A 373 -5.67 11.50 22.08
N VAL A 374 -5.68 12.80 21.78
CA VAL A 374 -4.49 13.52 21.29
C VAL A 374 -3.37 13.55 22.33
N ASP A 375 -3.70 13.68 23.61
CA ASP A 375 -2.75 13.61 24.72
C ASP A 375 -2.11 12.21 24.80
N ALA A 376 -2.89 11.14 24.64
CA ALA A 376 -2.38 9.77 24.65
C ALA A 376 -1.41 9.47 23.48
N PHE A 377 -1.59 10.15 22.35
CA PHE A 377 -0.74 10.00 21.15
C PHE A 377 0.47 10.94 21.14
N SER A 378 0.47 11.98 21.98
CA SER A 378 1.50 13.00 21.94
C SER A 378 2.83 12.45 22.47
N PRO A 379 3.99 12.80 21.85
CA PRO A 379 5.31 12.32 22.29
C PRO A 379 5.64 12.60 23.77
N ASN A 380 4.98 13.60 24.37
CA ASN A 380 5.13 14.02 25.76
C ASN A 380 3.95 13.61 26.67
N GLY A 381 2.96 12.87 26.16
CA GLY A 381 1.71 12.53 26.84
C GLY A 381 1.89 11.74 28.13
N SER A 382 2.95 10.94 28.22
CA SER A 382 3.34 10.19 29.42
C SER A 382 4.16 10.99 30.44
N LYS A 383 4.54 12.26 30.14
CA LYS A 383 5.30 13.13 31.06
C LYS A 383 4.48 14.25 31.71
N LYS A 384 3.23 14.47 31.31
CA LYS A 384 2.29 15.25 32.14
C LYS A 384 1.74 14.35 33.25
N VAL A 385 2.65 13.83 34.09
CA VAL A 385 2.27 13.49 35.46
C VAL A 385 1.70 14.78 36.03
N ARG A 386 0.47 14.66 36.53
CA ARG A 386 -0.27 15.68 37.28
C ARG A 386 0.69 16.54 38.09
N ALA A 387 1.03 17.72 37.58
CA ALA A 387 1.49 18.79 38.43
C ALA A 387 0.25 19.24 39.20
N GLU A 388 0.38 19.14 40.52
CA GLU A 388 -0.63 19.26 41.57
C GLU A 388 -1.61 20.43 41.42
#